data_AF-A0A967FI81-F1
#
_entry.id   AF-A0A967FI81-F1
#
_cell.length_a   1.000
_cell.length_b   1.000
_cell.length_c   1.000
_cell.angle_alpha   90.00
_cell.angle_beta   90.00
_cell.angle_gamma   90.00
#
_symmetry.space_group_name_H-M   'P 1'
#
loop_
_entity.id
_entity.type
_entity.pdbx_description
1 polymer ?
#
loop_
_entity_poly.entity_id
_entity_poly.type
_entity_poly.pdbx_seq_one_letter_code
_entity_poly.pdbx_strand_id
1 'polypeptide(L)'
;MVQRKLPGTALSDRQKSLTQQELQAVFRQAGEILSKIHSIKVNGFYKRQADGSWDFATWQKVMISALKDRAAEKTFILASGFSEIEFNVMLGLLKKYKDEFACDQPVLCHGDFLPDHIFVDDHLVISGIIDFGEFQGGPPIHDFARLSFEHPEINLG
;
A
#
# COMPACT_ATOMS: atom_id res chain seq x y z
N MET A 1 17.48 7.00 12.49
CA MET A 1 16.54 6.48 13.51
C MET A 1 17.10 5.16 14.02
N VAL A 2 17.07 4.89 15.33
CA VAL A 2 17.48 3.60 15.90
C VAL A 2 16.24 2.93 16.49
N GLN A 3 15.97 1.70 16.09
CA GLN A 3 14.83 0.90 16.52
C GLN A 3 15.29 -0.41 17.16
N ARG A 4 14.40 -1.07 17.91
CA ARG A 4 14.66 -2.42 18.46
C ARG A 4 14.46 -3.46 17.37
N LYS A 5 15.33 -4.46 17.31
CA LYS A 5 15.19 -5.60 16.41
C LYS A 5 13.98 -6.44 16.81
N LEU A 6 13.12 -6.80 15.86
CA LEU A 6 12.05 -7.75 16.07
C LEU A 6 12.59 -9.19 16.15
N PRO A 7 11.99 -10.07 16.97
CA PRO A 7 12.29 -11.49 16.93
C PRO A 7 11.70 -12.14 15.66
N GLY A 8 12.18 -13.33 15.31
CA GLY A 8 11.71 -14.07 14.14
C GLY A 8 12.39 -13.66 12.83
N THR A 9 11.79 -14.05 11.71
CA THR A 9 12.26 -13.76 10.35
C THR A 9 11.14 -13.19 9.50
N ALA A 10 11.48 -12.51 8.40
CA ALA A 10 10.49 -12.02 7.46
C ALA A 10 9.67 -13.18 6.87
N LEU A 11 8.39 -12.94 6.62
CA LEU A 11 7.50 -13.92 6.00
C LEU A 11 7.97 -14.28 4.59
N SER A 12 8.53 -13.32 3.84
CA SER A 12 9.08 -13.57 2.50
C SER A 12 10.20 -14.62 2.47
N ASP A 13 10.99 -14.72 3.55
CA ASP A 13 12.05 -15.73 3.70
C ASP A 13 11.48 -17.12 4.03
N ARG A 14 10.36 -17.18 4.75
CA ARG A 14 9.76 -18.44 5.21
C ARG A 14 8.72 -19.01 4.27
N GLN A 15 8.01 -18.17 3.51
CA GLN A 15 6.81 -18.54 2.78
C GLN A 15 6.98 -19.77 1.88
N LYS A 16 8.16 -19.95 1.26
CA LYS A 16 8.45 -21.10 0.37
C LYS A 16 8.53 -22.45 1.12
N SER A 17 8.75 -22.41 2.43
CA SER A 17 8.83 -23.59 3.29
C SER A 17 7.50 -23.90 4.00
N LEU A 18 6.55 -22.97 3.99
CA LEU A 18 5.26 -23.12 4.64
C LEU A 18 4.31 -23.93 3.76
N THR A 19 3.49 -24.75 4.39
CA THR A 19 2.29 -25.29 3.74
C THR A 19 1.30 -24.17 3.44
N GLN A 20 0.38 -24.42 2.51
CA GLN A 20 -0.68 -23.46 2.17
C GLN A 20 -1.53 -23.09 3.40
N GLN A 21 -1.80 -24.04 4.30
CA GLN A 21 -2.60 -23.81 5.50
C GLN A 21 -1.87 -22.91 6.51
N GLU A 22 -0.57 -23.14 6.71
CA GLU A 22 0.27 -22.30 7.56
C GLU A 22 0.37 -20.88 7.02
N LEU A 23 0.61 -20.73 5.72
CA LEU A 23 0.67 -19.42 5.07
C LEU A 23 -0.66 -18.67 5.19
N GLN A 24 -1.79 -19.35 4.99
CA GLN A 24 -3.12 -18.77 5.20
C GLN A 24 -3.36 -18.36 6.66
N ALA A 25 -2.88 -19.14 7.63
CA ALA A 25 -2.99 -18.79 9.05
C ALA A 25 -2.17 -17.53 9.38
N VAL A 26 -0.99 -17.37 8.80
CA VAL A 26 -0.19 -16.14 8.95
C VAL A 26 -0.91 -14.95 8.29
N PHE A 27 -1.43 -15.10 7.07
CA PHE A 27 -2.15 -14.01 6.41
C PHE A 27 -3.44 -13.60 7.13
N ARG A 28 -4.12 -14.54 7.80
CA ARG A 28 -5.24 -14.19 8.68
C ARG A 28 -4.79 -13.28 9.83
N GLN A 29 -3.69 -13.60 10.50
CA GLN A 29 -3.12 -12.73 11.54
C GLN A 29 -2.71 -11.37 10.95
N ALA A 30 -2.10 -11.36 9.76
CA ALA A 30 -1.69 -10.13 9.08
C ALA A 30 -2.91 -9.23 8.78
N GLY A 31 -4.02 -9.81 8.32
CA GLY A 31 -5.28 -9.09 8.11
C GLY A 31 -5.88 -8.54 9.39
N GLU A 32 -5.82 -9.27 10.51
CA GLU A 32 -6.25 -8.78 11.82
C GLU A 32 -5.41 -7.58 12.30
N ILE A 33 -4.09 -7.62 12.06
CA ILE A 33 -3.19 -6.51 12.38
C ILE A 33 -3.45 -5.31 11.45
N LEU A 34 -3.60 -5.55 10.14
CA LEU A 34 -3.90 -4.50 9.17
C LEU A 34 -5.25 -3.82 9.49
N SER A 35 -6.25 -4.59 9.93
CA SER A 35 -7.52 -4.05 10.42
C SER A 35 -7.33 -3.09 11.60
N LYS A 36 -6.42 -3.41 12.54
CA LYS A 36 -6.08 -2.52 13.66
C LYS A 36 -5.38 -1.25 13.16
N ILE A 37 -4.49 -1.36 12.18
CA ILE A 37 -3.85 -0.19 11.56
C ILE A 37 -4.92 0.70 10.90
N HIS A 38 -5.80 0.13 10.08
CA HIS A 38 -6.91 0.83 9.41
C HIS A 38 -8.00 1.35 10.35
N SER A 39 -8.01 0.91 11.62
CA SER A 39 -8.92 1.45 12.64
C SER A 39 -8.52 2.88 13.04
N ILE A 40 -7.25 3.27 12.82
CA ILE A 40 -6.75 4.61 13.07
C ILE A 40 -7.27 5.54 11.98
N LYS A 41 -8.28 6.35 12.31
CA LYS A 41 -8.81 7.39 11.41
C LYS A 41 -7.87 8.59 11.40
N VAL A 42 -7.66 9.17 10.23
CA VAL A 42 -6.82 10.36 10.04
C VAL A 42 -7.61 11.47 9.36
N ASN A 43 -7.08 12.69 9.37
CA ASN A 43 -7.81 13.89 8.94
C ASN A 43 -7.33 14.44 7.59
N GLY A 44 -6.63 13.63 6.81
CA GLY A 44 -6.13 14.00 5.49
C GLY A 44 -5.49 12.82 4.77
N PHE A 45 -5.04 13.08 3.56
CA PHE A 45 -4.57 12.06 2.62
C PHE A 45 -3.12 12.27 2.21
N TYR A 46 -2.51 11.20 1.72
CA TYR A 46 -1.11 11.10 1.30
C TYR A 46 -0.15 11.32 2.48
N LYS A 47 0.94 12.08 2.35
CA LYS A 47 1.96 12.17 3.39
C LYS A 47 1.54 13.09 4.53
N ARG A 48 1.92 12.69 5.75
CA ARG A 48 1.82 13.52 6.94
C ARG A 48 3.07 14.39 7.06
N GLN A 49 2.85 15.68 7.24
CA GLN A 49 3.90 16.68 7.39
C GLN A 49 4.42 16.77 8.83
N ALA A 50 5.57 17.40 9.01
CA ALA A 50 6.21 17.54 10.32
C ALA A 50 5.38 18.36 11.32
N ASP A 51 4.59 19.33 10.84
CA ASP A 51 3.65 20.12 11.62
C ASP A 51 2.36 19.38 11.97
N GLY A 52 2.22 18.14 11.49
CA GLY A 52 1.06 17.28 11.71
C GLY A 52 -0.09 17.46 10.73
N SER A 53 0.05 18.37 9.76
CA SER A 53 -0.87 18.48 8.62
C SER A 53 -0.68 17.32 7.63
N TRP A 54 -1.56 17.25 6.64
CA TRP A 54 -1.53 16.27 5.56
C TRP A 54 -1.52 17.01 4.22
N ASP A 55 -0.89 16.41 3.21
CA ASP A 55 -0.74 17.04 1.89
C ASP A 55 -2.08 17.40 1.25
N PHE A 56 -3.10 16.56 1.44
CA PHE A 56 -4.40 16.76 0.83
C PHE A 56 -5.55 16.61 1.83
N ALA A 57 -6.51 17.52 1.75
CA ALA A 57 -7.73 17.47 2.56
C ALA A 57 -8.76 16.46 2.05
N THR A 58 -8.70 16.07 0.76
CA THR A 58 -9.68 15.17 0.14
C THR A 58 -9.03 14.21 -0.84
N TRP A 59 -9.61 13.01 -0.97
CA TRP A 59 -9.16 12.03 -1.96
C TRP A 59 -9.21 12.56 -3.40
N GLN A 60 -10.23 13.37 -3.72
CA GLN A 60 -10.35 13.98 -5.05
C GLN A 60 -9.13 14.85 -5.39
N LYS A 61 -8.56 15.57 -4.41
CA LYS A 61 -7.33 16.36 -4.62
C LYS A 61 -6.12 15.46 -4.87
N VAL A 62 -6.01 14.32 -4.18
CA VAL A 62 -4.96 13.31 -4.45
C VAL A 62 -5.05 12.84 -5.90
N MET A 63 -6.24 12.43 -6.35
CA MET A 63 -6.43 11.93 -7.71
C MET A 63 -6.19 12.99 -8.79
N ILE A 64 -6.59 14.24 -8.53
CA ILE A 64 -6.29 15.37 -9.43
C ILE A 64 -4.78 15.62 -9.49
N SER A 65 -4.07 15.56 -8.36
CA SER A 65 -2.60 15.70 -8.35
C SER A 65 -1.95 14.59 -9.15
N ALA A 66 -2.29 13.32 -8.86
CA ALA A 66 -1.74 12.17 -9.57
C ALA A 66 -1.95 12.24 -11.10
N LEU A 67 -3.13 12.67 -11.53
CA LEU A 67 -3.42 12.91 -12.95
C LEU A 67 -2.56 14.01 -13.55
N LYS A 68 -2.40 15.13 -12.85
CA LYS A 68 -1.58 16.27 -13.29
C LYS A 68 -0.11 15.87 -13.40
N ASP A 69 0.39 15.17 -12.38
CA ASP A 69 1.79 14.76 -12.29
C ASP A 69 2.14 13.79 -13.43
N ARG A 70 1.33 12.75 -13.64
CA ARG A 70 1.52 11.80 -14.75
C ARG A 70 1.36 12.44 -16.13
N ALA A 71 0.46 13.42 -16.26
CA ALA A 71 0.31 14.16 -17.52
C ALA A 71 1.53 15.03 -17.83
N ALA A 72 2.14 15.65 -16.80
CA ALA A 72 3.34 16.47 -16.94
C ALA A 72 4.58 15.64 -17.34
N GLU A 73 4.58 14.34 -17.05
CA GLU A 73 5.67 13.42 -17.36
C GLU A 73 5.62 12.84 -18.79
N LYS A 74 4.65 13.27 -19.64
CA LYS A 74 4.44 12.71 -20.99
C LYS A 74 5.75 12.52 -21.77
N THR A 75 6.57 13.57 -21.84
CA THR A 75 7.83 13.53 -22.58
C THR A 75 8.79 12.44 -22.07
N PHE A 76 8.89 12.27 -20.75
CA PHE A 76 9.75 11.24 -20.15
C PHE A 76 9.20 9.85 -20.41
N ILE A 77 7.89 9.65 -20.26
CA ILE A 77 7.22 8.37 -20.48
C ILE A 77 7.41 7.90 -21.93
N LEU A 78 7.21 8.80 -22.91
CA LEU A 78 7.43 8.48 -24.32
C LEU A 78 8.91 8.18 -24.61
N ALA A 79 9.83 8.94 -24.00
CA ALA A 79 11.27 8.70 -24.15
C ALA A 79 11.71 7.35 -23.55
N SER A 80 10.96 6.79 -22.60
CA SER A 80 11.20 5.46 -22.03
C SER A 80 10.66 4.30 -22.89
N GLY A 81 10.10 4.59 -24.07
CA GLY A 81 9.67 3.57 -25.03
C GLY A 81 8.16 3.31 -25.08
N PHE A 82 7.36 4.02 -24.30
CA PHE A 82 5.89 3.95 -24.41
C PHE A 82 5.41 4.74 -25.63
N SER A 83 4.38 4.24 -26.29
CA SER A 83 3.68 4.92 -27.37
C SER A 83 2.70 5.97 -26.85
N GLU A 84 2.28 6.88 -27.74
CA GLU A 84 1.23 7.84 -27.42
C GLU A 84 -0.12 7.17 -27.13
N ILE A 85 -0.39 6.01 -27.74
CA ILE A 85 -1.59 5.22 -27.47
C ILE A 85 -1.56 4.68 -26.04
N GLU A 86 -0.46 4.05 -25.62
CA GLU A 86 -0.31 3.51 -24.27
C GLU A 86 -0.38 4.61 -23.21
N PHE A 87 0.25 5.77 -23.46
CA PHE A 87 0.16 6.93 -22.58
C PHE A 87 -1.29 7.42 -22.42
N ASN A 88 -2.05 7.51 -23.52
CA ASN A 88 -3.45 7.92 -23.48
C ASN A 88 -4.34 6.89 -22.77
N VAL A 89 -4.07 5.59 -22.93
CA VAL A 89 -4.74 4.53 -22.18
C VAL A 89 -4.47 4.67 -20.68
N MET A 90 -3.21 4.84 -20.28
CA MET A 90 -2.81 5.05 -18.88
C MET A 90 -3.53 6.27 -18.27
N LEU A 91 -3.51 7.43 -18.93
CA LEU A 91 -4.24 8.60 -18.45
C LEU A 91 -5.76 8.39 -18.41
N GLY A 92 -6.31 7.65 -19.38
CA GLY A 92 -7.72 7.28 -19.40
C GLY A 92 -8.12 6.45 -18.18
N LEU A 93 -7.29 5.46 -17.81
CA LEU A 93 -7.50 4.64 -16.62
C LEU A 93 -7.50 5.49 -15.34
N LEU A 94 -6.50 6.37 -15.16
CA LEU A 94 -6.44 7.25 -13.99
C LEU A 94 -7.65 8.18 -13.87
N LYS A 95 -8.16 8.69 -15.01
CA LYS A 95 -9.37 9.54 -15.03
C LYS A 95 -10.60 8.75 -14.61
N LYS A 96 -10.75 7.53 -15.13
CA LYS A 96 -11.85 6.63 -14.77
C LYS A 96 -11.84 6.30 -13.27
N TYR A 97 -10.68 5.92 -12.72
CA TYR A 97 -10.58 5.54 -11.31
C TYR A 97 -10.86 6.68 -10.34
N LYS A 98 -10.53 7.93 -10.72
CA LYS A 98 -10.87 9.12 -9.93
C LYS A 98 -12.37 9.19 -9.61
N ASP A 99 -13.21 8.77 -10.54
CA ASP A 99 -14.66 8.90 -10.42
C ASP A 99 -15.32 7.65 -9.80
N GLU A 100 -14.68 6.47 -9.92
CA GLU A 100 -15.23 5.20 -9.42
C GLU A 100 -14.91 4.90 -7.94
N PHE A 101 -13.79 5.42 -7.41
CA PHE A 101 -13.33 5.10 -6.06
C PHE A 101 -13.28 6.35 -5.19
N ALA A 102 -14.43 6.73 -4.63
CA ALA A 102 -14.51 7.78 -3.63
C ALA A 102 -14.02 7.29 -2.25
N CYS A 103 -13.43 8.18 -1.47
CA CYS A 103 -13.06 7.93 -0.09
C CYS A 103 -13.28 9.19 0.73
N ASP A 104 -14.25 9.12 1.65
CA ASP A 104 -14.62 10.26 2.50
C ASP A 104 -13.81 10.30 3.79
N GLN A 105 -13.48 9.13 4.34
CA GLN A 105 -12.74 9.00 5.60
C GLN A 105 -11.43 8.23 5.37
N PRO A 106 -10.28 8.92 5.32
CA PRO A 106 -9.00 8.23 5.25
C PRO A 106 -8.69 7.51 6.56
N VAL A 107 -7.93 6.43 6.41
CA VAL A 107 -7.32 5.69 7.52
C VAL A 107 -5.81 5.76 7.40
N LEU A 108 -5.11 5.41 8.47
CA LEU A 108 -3.68 5.12 8.37
C LEU A 108 -3.51 3.86 7.51
N CYS A 109 -2.87 4.00 6.36
CA CYS A 109 -2.38 2.90 5.55
C CYS A 109 -0.90 2.67 5.85
N HIS A 110 -0.46 1.41 5.79
CA HIS A 110 0.96 1.09 5.93
C HIS A 110 1.76 1.57 4.71
N GLY A 111 1.16 1.47 3.53
CA GLY A 111 1.74 1.86 2.23
C GLY A 111 2.60 0.78 1.59
N ASP A 112 3.17 -0.12 2.39
CA ASP A 112 3.98 -1.24 1.91
C ASP A 112 3.75 -2.52 2.76
N PHE A 113 2.49 -2.92 2.95
CA PHE A 113 2.13 -4.05 3.81
C PHE A 113 2.41 -5.41 3.12
N LEU A 114 3.69 -5.72 2.90
CA LEU A 114 4.17 -6.86 2.13
C LEU A 114 4.84 -7.94 3.02
N PRO A 115 4.96 -9.20 2.57
CA PRO A 115 5.61 -10.28 3.33
C PRO A 115 7.02 -9.96 3.83
N ASP A 116 7.79 -9.13 3.12
CA ASP A 116 9.12 -8.68 3.52
C ASP A 116 9.13 -7.83 4.81
N HIS A 117 7.98 -7.22 5.13
CA HIS A 117 7.81 -6.32 6.27
C HIS A 117 7.00 -6.94 7.41
N ILE A 118 6.57 -8.20 7.25
CA ILE A 118 5.85 -8.98 8.25
C ILE A 118 6.81 -10.00 8.85
N PHE A 119 7.07 -9.90 10.16
CA PHE A 119 7.95 -10.83 10.85
C PHE A 119 7.15 -11.89 11.61
N VAL A 120 7.60 -13.14 11.52
CA VAL A 120 6.98 -14.29 12.20
C VAL A 120 8.02 -15.03 13.03
N ASP A 121 7.61 -15.53 14.20
CA ASP A 121 8.44 -16.38 15.04
C ASP A 121 8.42 -17.86 14.58
N ASP A 122 9.11 -18.73 15.32
CA ASP A 122 9.20 -20.16 15.02
C ASP A 122 7.84 -20.88 15.08
N HIS A 123 6.87 -20.30 15.79
CA HIS A 123 5.50 -20.81 15.94
C HIS A 123 4.52 -20.18 14.93
N LEU A 124 5.03 -19.44 13.93
CA LEU A 124 4.23 -18.75 12.92
C LEU A 124 3.29 -17.69 13.50
N VAL A 125 3.65 -17.13 14.66
CA VAL A 125 2.97 -15.97 15.24
C VAL A 125 3.64 -14.71 14.73
N ILE A 126 2.86 -13.73 14.25
CA ILE A 126 3.43 -12.44 13.82
C ILE A 126 4.04 -11.73 15.03
N SER A 127 5.36 -11.54 14.97
CA SER A 127 6.14 -10.87 16.01
C SER A 127 6.22 -9.36 15.82
N GLY A 128 5.97 -8.87 14.60
CA GLY A 128 5.77 -7.46 14.34
C GLY A 128 5.73 -7.09 12.86
N ILE A 129 5.45 -5.81 12.63
CA ILE A 129 5.37 -5.17 11.31
C ILE A 129 6.37 -4.02 11.30
N ILE A 130 7.14 -3.89 10.23
CA ILE A 130 8.17 -2.85 10.08
C ILE A 130 7.96 -2.05 8.80
N ASP A 131 8.84 -1.06 8.60
CA ASP A 131 8.93 -0.28 7.36
C ASP A 131 7.70 0.57 7.04
N PHE A 132 7.33 1.41 8.01
CA PHE A 132 6.37 2.49 7.81
C PHE A 132 7.00 3.66 7.01
N GLY A 133 7.86 3.40 6.02
CA GLY A 133 8.44 4.46 5.17
C GLY A 133 7.41 5.08 4.24
N GLU A 134 6.47 4.26 3.75
CA GLU A 134 5.42 4.65 2.81
C GLU A 134 4.06 4.89 3.48
N PHE A 135 4.03 5.04 4.81
CA PHE A 135 2.77 5.25 5.53
C PHE A 135 2.06 6.51 5.01
N GLN A 136 0.74 6.43 4.94
CA GLN A 136 -0.05 7.56 4.45
C GLN A 136 -1.49 7.53 4.94
N GLY A 137 -2.15 8.68 4.82
CA GLY A 137 -3.60 8.76 4.90
C GLY A 137 -4.18 8.32 3.58
N GLY A 138 -5.02 7.29 3.58
CA GLY A 138 -5.51 6.73 2.34
C GLY A 138 -6.83 5.98 2.47
N PRO A 139 -7.42 5.60 1.33
CA PRO A 139 -8.50 4.63 1.34
C PRO A 139 -7.95 3.27 1.83
N PRO A 140 -8.68 2.52 2.69
CA PRO A 140 -8.21 1.23 3.21
C PRO A 140 -7.79 0.23 2.12
N ILE A 141 -8.42 0.31 0.94
CA ILE A 141 -8.10 -0.53 -0.22
C ILE A 141 -6.67 -0.35 -0.72
N HIS A 142 -5.99 0.75 -0.36
CA HIS A 142 -4.63 1.06 -0.80
C HIS A 142 -3.65 -0.07 -0.47
N ASP A 143 -3.63 -0.56 0.78
CA ASP A 143 -2.70 -1.60 1.19
C ASP A 143 -2.96 -2.93 0.47
N PHE A 144 -4.23 -3.24 0.17
CA PHE A 144 -4.59 -4.43 -0.62
C PHE A 144 -4.20 -4.27 -2.09
N ALA A 145 -4.41 -3.09 -2.68
CA ALA A 145 -4.02 -2.81 -4.05
C ALA A 145 -2.50 -2.90 -4.22
N ARG A 146 -1.72 -2.41 -3.24
CA ARG A 146 -0.27 -2.56 -3.19
C ARG A 146 0.14 -4.03 -3.11
N LEU A 147 -0.44 -4.78 -2.18
CA LEU A 147 -0.16 -6.21 -2.01
C LEU A 147 -0.49 -7.01 -3.27
N SER A 148 -1.66 -6.82 -3.89
CA SER A 148 -2.03 -7.51 -5.13
C SER A 148 -1.14 -7.15 -6.32
N PHE A 149 -0.61 -5.92 -6.36
CA PHE A 149 0.28 -5.49 -7.43
C PHE A 149 1.66 -6.15 -7.32
N GLU A 150 2.24 -6.18 -6.11
CA GLU A 150 3.58 -6.74 -5.87
C GLU A 150 3.57 -8.27 -5.77
N HIS A 151 2.48 -8.85 -5.26
CA HIS A 151 2.30 -10.28 -5.06
C HIS A 151 0.98 -10.76 -5.67
N PRO A 152 0.86 -10.77 -7.02
CA PRO A 152 -0.36 -11.23 -7.70
C PRO A 152 -0.69 -12.71 -7.45
N GLU A 153 0.28 -13.50 -6.98
CA GLU A 153 0.10 -14.89 -6.56
C GLU A 153 -0.64 -15.03 -5.22
N ILE A 154 -0.67 -13.98 -4.39
CA ILE A 154 -1.41 -14.01 -3.12
C ILE A 154 -2.90 -13.83 -3.44
N ASN A 155 -3.65 -14.91 -3.20
CA ASN A 155 -5.09 -14.85 -3.32
C ASN A 155 -5.71 -14.18 -2.07
N LEU A 156 -6.36 -13.03 -2.28
CA LEU A 156 -7.08 -12.27 -1.25
C LEU A 156 -8.55 -12.72 -1.07
N GLY A 157 -9.00 -13.75 -1.79
CA GLY A 157 -10.37 -14.31 -1.76
C GLY A 157 -10.43 -15.84 -1.86
#